data_AF-A0A7G9NWY7-F1
#
_entry.id   AF-A0A7G9NWY7-F1
#
_cell.length_a   1.000
_cell.length_b   1.000
_cell.length_c   1.000
_cell.angle_alpha   90.00
_cell.angle_beta   90.00
_cell.angle_gamma   90.00
#
_symmetry.space_group_name_H-M   'P 1'
#
loop_
_entity.id
_entity.type
_entity.pdbx_description
1 polymer ?
#
loop_
_entity_poly.entity_id
_entity_poly.type
_entity_poly.pdbx_seq_one_letter_code
_entity_poly.pdbx_strand_id
1 'polypeptide(L)'
;MVVQLVCVAGCQAQVPALPEQARQVVDEHFAGGELDKETWYVPRNHWGAGNHGVVPENVFFVEDEVGGKTKPVLVCRAHGDEYDGPIVGRWGKADRVGGVIVSHEFFCSGRFEIVMKVGSKQPHEGGPADPARPKGCVPALWTYGYRWVQVPPEMKEQFVEATPMYNPHMPAYNGPQNEYWSEIDFPELGKRGDFDHGLYNTFCQNRYDWQTYEVGPIADGEYHTYTTDWRTELRELPEITDEQVVEFEGYWWVADKAVAFEKYLGNPLKRLGPDRYAVHAGVSATHWIDGRLIGRNTKHVPAMGGQMTLGVWLPEWGGPAAWRTAQVRFASIRIWQFDDPGDARGILSGNLRDNFDKAGRDVKRR
;
A
#
# COMPACT_ATOMS: atom_id res chain seq x y z
N MET A 1 44.93 16.71 32.22
CA MET A 1 44.57 16.71 30.79
C MET A 1 43.14 16.20 30.71
N VAL A 2 42.18 17.10 30.49
CA VAL A 2 40.75 16.74 30.46
C VAL A 2 40.46 16.13 29.10
N VAL A 3 40.04 14.86 29.08
CA VAL A 3 39.57 14.19 27.88
C VAL A 3 38.15 14.67 27.61
N GLN A 4 38.02 15.53 26.61
CA GLN A 4 36.74 16.00 26.10
C GLN A 4 36.13 14.84 25.29
N LEU A 5 35.11 14.18 25.83
CA LEU A 5 34.24 13.32 25.03
C LEU A 5 33.54 14.19 24.00
N VAL A 6 33.89 14.03 22.74
CA VAL A 6 33.10 14.52 21.62
C VAL A 6 31.90 13.58 21.50
N CYS A 7 30.75 14.03 21.98
CA CYS A 7 29.47 13.45 21.60
C CYS A 7 29.33 13.59 20.08
N VAL A 8 29.38 12.47 19.36
CA VAL A 8 28.97 12.41 17.96
C VAL A 8 27.45 12.57 17.97
N ALA A 9 26.97 13.78 17.74
CA ALA A 9 25.56 14.02 17.44
C ALA A 9 25.21 13.22 16.19
N GLY A 10 24.35 12.21 16.35
CA GLY A 10 23.87 11.37 15.26
C GLY A 10 23.17 12.24 14.23
N CYS A 11 23.72 12.26 13.01
CA CYS A 11 23.10 12.89 11.86
C CYS A 11 21.79 12.13 11.56
N GLN A 12 20.67 12.63 12.07
CA GLN A 12 19.35 12.12 11.66
C GLN A 12 19.21 12.44 10.17
N ALA A 13 19.15 11.40 9.33
CA ALA A 13 19.01 11.57 7.90
C ALA A 13 17.68 12.27 7.60
N GLN A 14 17.77 13.55 7.22
CA GLN A 14 16.63 14.35 6.80
C GLN A 14 16.02 13.78 5.51
N VAL A 15 14.74 14.06 5.28
CA VAL A 15 14.07 13.75 4.01
C VAL A 15 14.84 14.44 2.88
N PRO A 16 15.32 13.72 1.85
CA PRO A 16 16.13 14.30 0.80
C PRO A 16 15.31 15.29 -0.05
N ALA A 17 15.97 16.20 -0.76
CA ALA A 17 15.31 17.02 -1.76
C ALA A 17 14.67 16.13 -2.84
N LEU A 18 13.57 16.59 -3.43
CA LEU A 18 12.98 15.92 -4.59
C LEU A 18 13.98 15.90 -5.75
N PRO A 19 14.06 14.82 -6.54
CA PRO A 19 14.78 14.82 -7.82
C PRO A 19 14.30 15.94 -8.74
N GLU A 20 15.17 16.46 -9.59
CA GLU A 20 14.85 17.58 -10.50
C GLU A 20 13.68 17.28 -11.43
N GLN A 21 13.58 16.03 -11.90
CA GLN A 21 12.50 15.56 -12.77
C GLN A 21 11.20 15.23 -12.03
N ALA A 22 11.18 15.30 -10.69
CA ALA A 22 10.03 14.88 -9.91
C ALA A 22 8.82 15.77 -10.21
N ARG A 23 7.67 15.13 -10.44
CA ARG A 23 6.46 15.81 -10.87
C ARG A 23 5.34 15.56 -9.88
N GLN A 24 4.76 16.62 -9.32
CA GLN A 24 3.61 16.47 -8.44
C GLN A 24 2.39 16.01 -9.25
N VAL A 25 1.82 14.89 -8.86
CA VAL A 25 0.65 14.28 -9.51
C VAL A 25 -0.59 14.28 -8.62
N VAL A 26 -0.40 14.38 -7.30
CA VAL A 26 -1.50 14.56 -6.34
C VAL A 26 -1.16 15.71 -5.39
N ASP A 27 -2.14 16.59 -5.17
CA ASP A 27 -2.11 17.66 -4.17
C ASP A 27 -3.49 17.78 -3.51
N GLU A 28 -3.82 16.79 -2.66
CA GLU A 28 -5.12 16.70 -2.01
C GLU A 28 -5.06 17.33 -0.62
N HIS A 29 -5.97 18.27 -0.37
CA HIS A 29 -6.12 18.99 0.91
C HIS A 29 -7.54 18.90 1.47
N PHE A 30 -8.42 18.14 0.80
CA PHE A 30 -9.84 17.98 1.11
C PHE A 30 -10.60 19.31 1.16
N ALA A 31 -10.14 20.28 0.37
CA ALA A 31 -10.75 21.60 0.31
C ALA A 31 -12.20 21.47 -0.17
N GLY A 32 -13.15 22.01 0.59
CA GLY A 32 -14.59 21.89 0.30
C GLY A 32 -15.30 20.73 1.00
N GLY A 33 -14.58 19.85 1.70
CA GLY A 33 -15.20 18.77 2.48
C GLY A 33 -15.85 17.69 1.62
N GLU A 34 -15.29 17.46 0.42
CA GLU A 34 -15.69 16.40 -0.49
C GLU A 34 -14.46 15.68 -1.06
N LEU A 35 -14.68 14.45 -1.51
CA LEU A 35 -13.64 13.64 -2.13
C LEU A 35 -13.61 13.93 -3.63
N ASP A 36 -12.45 14.26 -4.19
CA ASP A 36 -12.28 14.32 -5.64
C ASP A 36 -12.46 12.92 -6.24
N LYS A 37 -13.55 12.73 -6.97
CA LYS A 37 -13.95 11.44 -7.54
C LYS A 37 -13.17 11.07 -8.81
N GLU A 38 -12.46 12.02 -9.41
CA GLU A 38 -11.57 11.72 -10.53
C GLU A 38 -10.23 11.16 -10.03
N THR A 39 -9.82 11.57 -8.82
CA THR A 39 -8.60 11.07 -8.17
C THR A 39 -8.85 9.82 -7.32
N TRP A 40 -9.97 9.78 -6.60
CA TRP A 40 -10.22 8.79 -5.54
C TRP A 40 -11.59 8.11 -5.66
N TYR A 41 -11.64 6.86 -5.21
CA TYR A 41 -12.88 6.13 -4.98
C TYR A 41 -12.88 5.44 -3.62
N VAL A 42 -14.07 5.00 -3.19
CA VAL A 42 -14.30 4.37 -1.89
C VAL A 42 -14.90 2.98 -2.14
N PRO A 43 -14.13 1.89 -1.97
CA PRO A 43 -14.60 0.56 -2.30
C PRO A 43 -15.48 -0.02 -1.19
N ARG A 44 -16.34 -0.98 -1.57
CA ARG A 44 -16.97 -1.93 -0.65
C ARG A 44 -16.35 -3.30 -0.82
N ASN A 45 -15.34 -3.58 0.00
CA ASN A 45 -14.47 -4.72 -0.25
C ASN A 45 -13.99 -5.37 1.06
N HIS A 46 -13.65 -6.64 0.98
CA HIS A 46 -13.25 -7.47 2.12
C HIS A 46 -12.04 -8.30 1.72
N TRP A 47 -10.98 -8.20 2.52
CA TRP A 47 -9.77 -8.99 2.42
C TRP A 47 -9.26 -9.34 3.81
N GLY A 48 -8.35 -10.32 3.87
CA GLY A 48 -7.86 -10.86 5.13
C GLY A 48 -8.91 -11.64 5.93
N ALA A 49 -8.54 -12.02 7.15
CA ALA A 49 -9.37 -12.77 8.07
C ALA A 49 -9.83 -11.90 9.25
N GLY A 50 -10.83 -12.38 9.99
CA GLY A 50 -11.31 -11.81 11.26
C GLY A 50 -11.95 -10.42 11.17
N ASN A 51 -12.42 -10.02 9.99
CA ASN A 51 -13.07 -8.73 9.78
C ASN A 51 -14.26 -8.85 8.84
N HIS A 52 -15.02 -7.77 8.69
CA HIS A 52 -16.20 -7.71 7.81
C HIS A 52 -16.03 -6.67 6.69
N GLY A 53 -14.80 -6.29 6.38
CA GLY A 53 -14.43 -5.47 5.24
C GLY A 53 -14.43 -3.97 5.52
N VAL A 54 -14.40 -3.20 4.45
CA VAL A 54 -14.43 -1.74 4.43
C VAL A 54 -15.65 -1.28 3.64
N VAL A 55 -16.24 -0.16 4.04
CA VAL A 55 -17.47 0.34 3.43
C VAL A 55 -17.42 1.86 3.19
N PRO A 56 -18.09 2.36 2.14
CA PRO A 56 -18.16 3.80 1.88
C PRO A 56 -18.80 4.63 2.99
N GLU A 57 -19.77 4.07 3.74
CA GLU A 57 -20.44 4.78 4.83
C GLU A 57 -19.51 5.14 6.00
N ASN A 58 -18.33 4.53 6.06
CA ASN A 58 -17.32 4.82 7.06
C ASN A 58 -16.30 5.89 6.61
N VAL A 59 -16.56 6.55 5.47
CA VAL A 59 -15.73 7.63 4.94
C VAL A 59 -16.55 8.90 4.82
N PHE A 60 -16.12 9.96 5.51
CA PHE A 60 -16.81 11.25 5.55
C PHE A 60 -15.85 12.37 5.94
N PHE A 61 -16.30 13.63 5.93
CA PHE A 61 -15.49 14.80 6.26
C PHE A 61 -15.97 15.45 7.55
N VAL A 62 -15.01 16.01 8.30
CA VAL A 62 -15.28 16.86 9.47
C VAL A 62 -14.31 18.04 9.47
N GLU A 63 -14.64 19.11 10.19
CA GLU A 63 -13.66 20.14 10.52
C GLU A 63 -12.75 19.64 11.65
N ASP A 64 -11.43 19.85 11.53
CA ASP A 64 -10.45 19.61 12.60
C ASP A 64 -9.36 20.69 12.57
N GLU A 65 -8.62 20.83 13.67
CA GLU A 65 -7.49 21.75 13.76
C GLU A 65 -6.21 21.08 13.24
N VAL A 66 -5.62 21.66 12.20
CA VAL A 66 -4.38 21.17 11.58
C VAL A 66 -3.41 22.33 11.46
N GLY A 67 -2.30 22.29 12.20
CA GLY A 67 -1.30 23.35 12.20
C GLY A 67 -1.87 24.72 12.60
N GLY A 68 -2.79 24.75 13.57
CA GLY A 68 -3.42 25.98 14.07
C GLY A 68 -4.52 26.56 13.17
N LYS A 69 -4.97 25.82 12.16
CA LYS A 69 -6.08 26.22 11.27
C LYS A 69 -7.18 25.16 11.28
N THR A 70 -8.42 25.59 11.44
CA THR A 70 -9.60 24.75 11.22
C THR A 70 -9.79 24.54 9.72
N LYS A 71 -9.85 23.28 9.29
CA LYS A 71 -10.14 22.91 7.90
C LYS A 71 -10.85 21.55 7.83
N PRO A 72 -11.50 21.24 6.70
CA PRO A 72 -12.01 19.91 6.44
C PRO A 72 -10.88 18.86 6.42
N VAL A 73 -11.15 17.71 7.00
CA VAL A 73 -10.28 16.53 6.98
C VAL A 73 -11.11 15.30 6.65
N LEU A 74 -10.49 14.36 5.94
CA LEU A 74 -11.10 13.06 5.67
C LEU A 74 -11.07 12.21 6.94
N VAL A 75 -12.18 11.57 7.27
CA VAL A 75 -12.31 10.61 8.36
C VAL A 75 -12.58 9.23 7.80
N CYS A 76 -11.76 8.28 8.21
CA CYS A 76 -12.03 6.85 8.06
C CYS A 76 -12.40 6.27 9.42
N ARG A 77 -13.64 5.83 9.57
CA ARG A 77 -14.18 5.25 10.81
C ARG A 77 -13.98 3.74 10.84
N ALA A 78 -13.68 3.23 12.02
CA ALA A 78 -13.65 1.81 12.33
C ALA A 78 -14.81 1.46 13.28
N HIS A 79 -15.43 0.31 13.07
CA HIS A 79 -16.40 -0.31 13.98
C HIS A 79 -15.72 -1.44 14.74
N GLY A 80 -15.71 -1.34 16.07
CA GLY A 80 -15.11 -2.36 16.93
C GLY A 80 -16.09 -3.49 17.24
N ASP A 81 -15.70 -4.35 18.19
CA ASP A 81 -16.45 -5.53 18.61
C ASP A 81 -17.80 -5.18 19.25
N GLU A 82 -17.95 -3.96 19.77
CA GLU A 82 -19.15 -3.53 20.50
C GLU A 82 -20.10 -2.69 19.65
N TYR A 83 -19.78 -2.48 18.36
CA TYR A 83 -20.62 -1.68 17.47
C TYR A 83 -21.95 -2.38 17.18
N ASP A 84 -23.05 -1.69 17.49
CA ASP A 84 -24.43 -2.15 17.37
C ASP A 84 -25.28 -1.29 16.40
N GLY A 85 -24.62 -0.43 15.63
CA GLY A 85 -25.27 0.47 14.68
C GLY A 85 -25.69 -0.17 13.36
N PRO A 86 -26.35 0.58 12.47
CA PRO A 86 -26.99 0.04 11.27
C PRO A 86 -26.04 -0.21 10.08
N ILE A 87 -24.80 0.30 10.14
CA ILE A 87 -23.84 0.14 9.04
C ILE A 87 -23.22 -1.25 9.14
N VAL A 88 -23.38 -2.05 8.08
CA VAL A 88 -22.88 -3.43 8.01
C VAL A 88 -21.85 -3.59 6.90
N GLY A 89 -20.88 -4.46 7.17
CA GLY A 89 -19.94 -5.00 6.22
C GLY A 89 -20.44 -6.31 5.61
N ARG A 90 -19.49 -7.13 5.15
CA ARG A 90 -19.74 -8.44 4.58
C ARG A 90 -20.49 -9.34 5.56
N TRP A 91 -21.36 -10.18 5.02
CA TRP A 91 -22.26 -11.10 5.74
C TRP A 91 -23.30 -10.42 6.65
N GLY A 92 -23.55 -9.12 6.46
CA GLY A 92 -24.51 -8.36 7.25
C GLY A 92 -24.03 -8.11 8.68
N LYS A 93 -22.72 -8.16 8.91
CA LYS A 93 -22.09 -7.98 10.22
C LYS A 93 -21.69 -6.52 10.42
N ALA A 94 -21.93 -5.99 11.62
CA ALA A 94 -21.73 -4.56 11.92
C ALA A 94 -20.36 -4.27 12.57
N ASP A 95 -19.80 -5.27 13.27
CA ASP A 95 -18.50 -5.24 13.92
C ASP A 95 -17.37 -5.38 12.90
N ARG A 96 -16.17 -4.93 13.23
CA ARG A 96 -14.95 -5.11 12.41
C ARG A 96 -15.09 -4.59 10.98
N VAL A 97 -15.79 -3.47 10.82
CA VAL A 97 -15.97 -2.78 9.54
C VAL A 97 -15.14 -1.49 9.52
N GLY A 98 -14.27 -1.35 8.53
CA GLY A 98 -13.42 -0.19 8.34
C GLY A 98 -13.92 0.78 7.26
N GLY A 99 -13.06 1.71 6.88
CA GLY A 99 -13.28 2.65 5.77
C GLY A 99 -11.92 3.03 5.18
N VAL A 100 -11.83 3.04 3.85
CA VAL A 100 -10.59 3.38 3.13
C VAL A 100 -10.94 4.15 1.86
N ILE A 101 -10.03 5.00 1.40
CA ILE A 101 -10.07 5.55 0.04
C ILE A 101 -8.93 4.96 -0.78
N VAL A 102 -9.14 4.87 -2.09
CA VAL A 102 -8.19 4.30 -3.05
C VAL A 102 -8.06 5.22 -4.25
N SER A 103 -6.83 5.46 -4.72
CA SER A 103 -6.61 6.28 -5.92
C SER A 103 -7.03 5.53 -7.18
N HIS A 104 -7.57 6.23 -8.18
CA HIS A 104 -7.76 5.67 -9.52
C HIS A 104 -6.42 5.37 -10.19
N GLU A 105 -5.46 6.30 -10.09
CA GLU A 105 -4.12 6.17 -10.66
C GLU A 105 -3.28 5.11 -9.92
N PHE A 106 -2.43 4.41 -10.68
CA PHE A 106 -1.40 3.51 -10.18
C PHE A 106 -0.06 4.24 -10.18
N PHE A 107 0.53 4.40 -9.01
CA PHE A 107 1.80 5.10 -8.81
C PHE A 107 2.98 4.13 -8.85
N CYS A 108 4.16 4.61 -9.29
CA CYS A 108 5.42 3.85 -9.27
C CYS A 108 6.44 4.60 -8.40
N SER A 109 7.71 4.70 -8.84
CA SER A 109 8.73 5.47 -8.14
C SER A 109 8.27 6.89 -7.86
N GLY A 110 8.44 7.32 -6.62
CA GLY A 110 7.91 8.60 -6.19
C GLY A 110 8.07 8.86 -4.70
N ARG A 111 7.69 10.08 -4.31
CA ARG A 111 7.51 10.48 -2.92
C ARG A 111 6.02 10.49 -2.61
N PHE A 112 5.65 9.79 -1.54
CA PHE A 112 4.33 9.81 -0.95
C PHE A 112 4.44 10.56 0.37
N GLU A 113 3.68 11.64 0.53
CA GLU A 113 3.64 12.40 1.77
C GLU A 113 2.20 12.58 2.23
N ILE A 114 1.87 12.00 3.39
CA ILE A 114 0.52 11.95 3.91
C ILE A 114 0.51 12.51 5.33
N VAL A 115 -0.40 13.43 5.60
CA VAL A 115 -0.63 13.97 6.95
C VAL A 115 -1.79 13.22 7.57
N MET A 116 -1.49 12.37 8.56
CA MET A 116 -2.43 11.45 9.19
C MET A 116 -2.45 11.65 10.72
N LYS A 117 -3.63 11.52 11.33
CA LYS A 117 -3.85 11.49 12.78
C LYS A 117 -4.51 10.19 13.18
N VAL A 118 -3.87 9.48 14.10
CA VAL A 118 -4.37 8.23 14.69
C VAL A 118 -5.03 8.53 16.03
N GLY A 119 -6.26 8.07 16.21
CA GLY A 119 -6.98 8.23 17.48
C GLY A 119 -7.41 9.68 17.76
N SER A 120 -7.46 10.01 19.05
CA SER A 120 -7.93 11.28 19.61
C SER A 120 -7.28 11.54 20.96
N LYS A 121 -7.12 12.81 21.33
CA LYS A 121 -6.74 13.20 22.71
C LYS A 121 -7.91 13.11 23.68
N GLN A 122 -9.13 13.18 23.17
CA GLN A 122 -10.35 13.20 23.97
C GLN A 122 -11.08 11.86 23.88
N PRO A 123 -11.50 11.28 25.01
CA PRO A 123 -12.40 10.13 25.00
C PRO A 123 -13.77 10.52 24.45
N HIS A 124 -14.48 9.55 23.89
CA HIS A 124 -15.88 9.68 23.50
C HIS A 124 -16.66 8.44 23.94
N GLU A 125 -17.98 8.57 24.01
CA GLU A 125 -18.84 7.45 24.38
C GLU A 125 -18.70 6.29 23.40
N GLY A 126 -18.43 5.08 23.92
CA GLY A 126 -18.15 3.90 23.10
C GLY A 126 -16.82 3.96 22.34
N GLY A 127 -15.92 4.87 22.69
CA GLY A 127 -14.54 4.91 22.19
C GLY A 127 -13.62 3.90 22.89
N PRO A 128 -12.39 3.72 22.38
CA PRO A 128 -11.38 2.88 23.03
C PRO A 128 -10.99 3.45 24.41
N ALA A 129 -10.54 2.56 25.31
CA ALA A 129 -10.10 2.94 26.66
C ALA A 129 -8.95 3.96 26.65
N ASP A 130 -8.03 3.82 25.68
CA ASP A 130 -7.06 4.84 25.33
C ASP A 130 -7.51 5.49 24.01
N PRO A 131 -8.00 6.75 24.02
CA PRO A 131 -8.50 7.41 22.82
C PRO A 131 -7.40 7.63 21.77
N ALA A 132 -6.13 7.72 22.16
CA ALA A 132 -5.01 7.93 21.26
C ALA A 132 -4.58 6.61 20.57
N ARG A 133 -4.81 5.48 21.25
CA ARG A 133 -4.37 4.15 20.80
C ARG A 133 -5.56 3.20 20.63
N PRO A 134 -6.30 3.29 19.51
CA PRO A 134 -7.47 2.46 19.24
C PRO A 134 -7.06 1.00 18.94
N LYS A 135 -6.71 0.24 19.97
CA LYS A 135 -6.30 -1.17 19.85
C LYS A 135 -7.38 -2.00 19.14
N GLY A 136 -6.95 -2.90 18.25
CA GLY A 136 -7.85 -3.75 17.48
C GLY A 136 -8.22 -3.21 16.08
N CYS A 137 -7.83 -1.97 15.75
CA CYS A 137 -7.86 -1.48 14.38
C CYS A 137 -6.45 -1.18 13.86
N VAL A 138 -6.35 -1.12 12.53
CA VAL A 138 -5.12 -0.89 11.78
C VAL A 138 -5.29 0.34 10.90
N PRO A 139 -4.84 1.53 11.36
CA PRO A 139 -4.56 2.66 10.49
C PRO A 139 -3.45 2.27 9.51
N ALA A 140 -3.71 2.45 8.22
CA ALA A 140 -2.80 1.96 7.20
C ALA A 140 -2.67 2.92 6.01
N LEU A 141 -1.44 2.98 5.49
CA LEU A 141 -1.03 3.62 4.25
C LEU A 141 -0.31 2.55 3.42
N TRP A 142 -0.78 2.27 2.21
CA TRP A 142 -0.10 1.30 1.35
C TRP A 142 -0.35 1.58 -0.13
N THR A 143 0.54 1.07 -1.00
CA THR A 143 0.23 0.92 -2.42
C THR A 143 -0.22 -0.50 -2.69
N TYR A 144 -1.20 -0.71 -3.57
CA TYR A 144 -1.64 -2.04 -3.97
C TYR A 144 -1.97 -2.11 -5.45
N GLY A 145 -1.41 -3.10 -6.14
CA GLY A 145 -1.78 -3.48 -7.49
C GLY A 145 -1.84 -5.00 -7.60
N TYR A 146 -2.83 -5.49 -8.33
CA TYR A 146 -3.05 -6.93 -8.49
C TYR A 146 -3.54 -7.29 -9.89
N ARG A 147 -3.03 -8.41 -10.43
CA ARG A 147 -3.58 -9.04 -11.64
C ARG A 147 -3.52 -10.56 -11.53
N TRP A 148 -4.67 -11.19 -11.80
CA TRP A 148 -4.76 -12.65 -11.91
C TRP A 148 -4.50 -13.08 -13.34
N VAL A 149 -3.63 -14.07 -13.51
CA VAL A 149 -3.35 -14.71 -14.80
C VAL A 149 -3.54 -16.20 -14.62
N GLN A 150 -4.18 -16.87 -15.58
CA GLN A 150 -4.48 -18.29 -15.49
C GLN A 150 -4.37 -18.97 -16.84
N VAL A 151 -3.86 -20.20 -16.82
CA VAL A 151 -3.77 -21.11 -17.98
C VAL A 151 -4.57 -22.39 -17.72
N PRO A 152 -4.78 -23.24 -18.73
CA PRO A 152 -5.34 -24.58 -18.52
C PRO A 152 -4.45 -25.42 -17.58
N PRO A 153 -5.02 -26.28 -16.72
CA PRO A 153 -4.27 -27.09 -15.75
C PRO A 153 -3.11 -27.91 -16.34
N GLU A 154 -3.29 -28.44 -17.55
CA GLU A 154 -2.30 -29.21 -18.30
C GLU A 154 -1.10 -28.38 -18.76
N MET A 155 -1.24 -27.05 -18.80
CA MET A 155 -0.19 -26.11 -19.21
C MET A 155 0.54 -25.45 -18.03
N LYS A 156 0.22 -25.82 -16.78
CA LYS A 156 0.78 -25.15 -15.59
C LYS A 156 2.32 -25.22 -15.50
N GLU A 157 2.90 -26.23 -16.12
CA GLU A 157 4.35 -26.45 -16.10
C GLU A 157 5.02 -25.84 -17.33
N GLN A 158 4.43 -24.92 -18.07
CA GLN A 158 5.05 -24.34 -19.26
C GLN A 158 4.69 -22.86 -19.44
N PHE A 159 5.56 -22.12 -20.15
CA PHE A 159 5.16 -20.84 -20.72
C PHE A 159 4.12 -21.08 -21.81
N VAL A 160 3.16 -20.17 -21.93
CA VAL A 160 2.03 -20.29 -22.86
C VAL A 160 2.01 -19.03 -23.73
N GLU A 161 2.28 -19.17 -25.02
CA GLU A 161 2.35 -18.03 -25.96
C GLU A 161 1.04 -17.23 -25.98
N ALA A 162 -0.11 -17.90 -25.90
CA ALA A 162 -1.43 -17.25 -25.82
C ALA A 162 -1.69 -16.55 -24.47
N THR A 163 -0.83 -16.73 -23.47
CA THR A 163 -0.90 -16.07 -22.16
C THR A 163 0.51 -15.66 -21.71
N PRO A 164 1.14 -14.67 -22.36
CA PRO A 164 2.55 -14.30 -22.17
C PRO A 164 2.97 -13.97 -20.73
N MET A 165 2.01 -13.49 -19.92
CA MET A 165 2.24 -13.20 -18.50
C MET A 165 2.20 -14.43 -17.61
N TYR A 166 1.76 -15.60 -18.11
CA TYR A 166 1.83 -16.81 -17.29
C TYR A 166 3.28 -17.28 -17.19
N ASN A 167 3.72 -17.48 -15.96
CA ASN A 167 5.06 -17.91 -15.62
C ASN A 167 5.00 -19.14 -14.70
N PRO A 168 5.49 -20.30 -15.16
CA PRO A 168 5.44 -21.55 -14.41
C PRO A 168 6.31 -21.54 -13.14
N HIS A 169 7.17 -20.53 -12.94
CA HIS A 169 8.00 -20.39 -11.73
C HIS A 169 7.31 -19.62 -10.59
N MET A 170 6.13 -19.04 -10.82
CA MET A 170 5.35 -18.36 -9.76
C MET A 170 3.91 -18.87 -9.60
N PRO A 171 3.68 -20.20 -9.52
CA PRO A 171 2.32 -20.72 -9.38
C PRO A 171 1.70 -20.24 -8.06
N ALA A 172 0.56 -19.57 -8.15
CA ALA A 172 -0.24 -19.19 -6.99
C ALA A 172 -1.00 -20.42 -6.47
N TYR A 173 -0.85 -20.70 -5.17
CA TYR A 173 -1.47 -21.85 -4.49
C TYR A 173 -1.18 -23.22 -5.16
N ASN A 174 0.00 -23.38 -5.77
CA ASN A 174 0.38 -24.56 -6.56
C ASN A 174 -0.57 -24.89 -7.73
N GLY A 175 -1.35 -23.91 -8.20
CA GLY A 175 -2.30 -24.05 -9.31
C GLY A 175 -1.80 -23.49 -10.64
N PRO A 176 -2.60 -23.61 -11.72
CA PRO A 176 -2.30 -23.08 -13.05
C PRO A 176 -2.51 -21.56 -13.18
N GLN A 177 -2.20 -20.81 -12.13
CA GLN A 177 -2.42 -19.37 -12.04
C GLN A 177 -1.20 -18.66 -11.48
N ASN A 178 -1.06 -17.36 -11.78
CA ASN A 178 -0.15 -16.47 -11.10
C ASN A 178 -0.91 -15.30 -10.49
N GLU A 179 -0.38 -14.80 -9.38
CA GLU A 179 -0.77 -13.55 -8.76
C GLU A 179 0.33 -12.54 -9.02
N TYR A 180 0.07 -11.62 -9.94
CA TYR A 180 0.89 -10.43 -10.02
C TYR A 180 0.50 -9.50 -8.88
N TRP A 181 1.48 -9.11 -8.07
CA TRP A 181 1.31 -8.34 -6.85
C TRP A 181 2.37 -7.24 -6.78
N SER A 182 1.93 -5.99 -6.65
CA SER A 182 2.78 -4.85 -6.30
C SER A 182 2.23 -4.19 -5.04
N GLU A 183 3.00 -4.21 -3.95
CA GLU A 183 2.59 -3.55 -2.70
C GLU A 183 3.78 -3.07 -1.87
N ILE A 184 3.57 -1.93 -1.23
CA ILE A 184 4.44 -1.36 -0.20
C ILE A 184 3.53 -0.84 0.92
N ASP A 185 3.72 -1.32 2.14
CA ASP A 185 3.07 -0.76 3.34
C ASP A 185 3.97 0.31 3.96
N PHE A 186 3.41 1.47 4.35
CA PHE A 186 4.23 2.57 4.88
C PHE A 186 3.48 3.64 5.72
N PRO A 187 2.85 3.33 6.86
CA PRO A 187 2.86 2.03 7.54
C PRO A 187 1.48 1.38 7.67
N GLU A 188 1.46 0.13 8.12
CA GLU A 188 0.33 -0.41 8.89
C GLU A 188 0.64 -0.37 10.39
N LEU A 189 -0.24 0.22 11.20
CA LEU A 189 -0.06 0.41 12.65
C LEU A 189 -1.03 -0.46 13.45
N GLY A 190 -0.72 -0.79 14.71
CA GLY A 190 -1.70 -1.40 15.61
C GLY A 190 -1.69 -2.92 15.65
N LYS A 191 -0.65 -3.59 15.15
CA LYS A 191 -0.54 -5.06 15.21
C LYS A 191 -0.63 -5.52 16.67
N ARG A 192 -1.64 -6.34 16.98
CA ARG A 192 -1.97 -6.76 18.36
C ARG A 192 -2.10 -5.60 19.36
N GLY A 193 -2.51 -4.42 18.87
CA GLY A 193 -2.62 -3.19 19.67
C GLY A 193 -1.30 -2.46 19.95
N ASP A 194 -0.21 -2.82 19.26
CA ASP A 194 1.06 -2.11 19.29
C ASP A 194 1.07 -0.97 18.25
N PHE A 195 1.21 0.25 18.73
CA PHE A 195 1.33 1.46 17.91
C PHE A 195 2.73 2.10 18.00
N ASP A 196 3.64 1.52 18.77
CA ASP A 196 5.02 2.02 18.86
C ASP A 196 5.90 1.42 17.74
N HIS A 197 5.39 0.37 17.08
CA HIS A 197 5.97 -0.24 15.91
C HIS A 197 4.99 -0.26 14.73
N GLY A 198 5.48 0.11 13.55
CA GLY A 198 4.74 0.02 12.30
C GLY A 198 5.26 -1.11 11.42
N LEU A 199 4.36 -1.74 10.65
CA LEU A 199 4.72 -2.67 9.58
C LEU A 199 5.03 -1.88 8.31
N TYR A 200 6.15 -2.25 7.67
CA TYR A 200 6.63 -1.64 6.44
C TYR A 200 7.00 -2.75 5.45
N ASN A 201 6.00 -3.47 4.95
CA ASN A 201 6.26 -4.64 4.12
C ASN A 201 6.39 -4.25 2.65
N THR A 202 7.10 -5.08 1.89
CA THR A 202 7.19 -4.96 0.44
C THR A 202 6.84 -6.28 -0.21
N PHE A 203 6.02 -6.23 -1.27
CA PHE A 203 5.60 -7.40 -2.04
C PHE A 203 5.92 -7.18 -3.52
N CYS A 204 6.65 -8.12 -4.09
CA CYS A 204 6.97 -8.19 -5.51
C CYS A 204 6.59 -9.59 -5.98
N GLN A 205 5.40 -9.69 -6.56
CA GLN A 205 4.75 -10.94 -6.96
C GLN A 205 4.64 -11.93 -5.77
N ASN A 206 5.20 -13.12 -5.91
CA ASN A 206 5.24 -14.19 -4.89
C ASN A 206 6.41 -14.06 -3.90
N ARG A 207 7.06 -12.89 -3.82
CA ARG A 207 8.11 -12.60 -2.85
C ARG A 207 7.70 -11.42 -1.97
N TYR A 208 8.12 -11.48 -0.71
CA TYR A 208 7.78 -10.47 0.29
C TYR A 208 8.93 -10.26 1.27
N ASP A 209 9.01 -9.07 1.85
CA ASP A 209 9.89 -8.75 2.97
C ASP A 209 9.07 -8.11 4.10
N TRP A 210 9.00 -8.79 5.25
CA TRP A 210 8.29 -8.30 6.41
C TRP A 210 9.23 -7.44 7.25
N GLN A 211 9.00 -6.13 7.32
CA GLN A 211 9.77 -5.24 8.18
C GLN A 211 8.87 -4.62 9.24
N THR A 212 9.47 -4.39 10.41
CA THR A 212 8.83 -3.70 11.52
C THR A 212 9.83 -2.70 12.08
N TYR A 213 9.42 -1.44 12.17
CA TYR A 213 10.27 -0.36 12.67
C TYR A 213 9.61 0.36 13.84
N GLU A 214 10.43 0.84 14.78
CA GLU A 214 9.99 1.74 15.85
C GLU A 214 9.60 3.10 15.27
N VAL A 215 8.32 3.43 15.38
CA VAL A 215 7.75 4.69 14.87
C VAL A 215 7.70 5.78 15.93
N GLY A 216 7.80 5.41 17.21
CA GLY A 216 7.67 6.32 18.34
C GLY A 216 6.20 6.62 18.68
N PRO A 217 5.92 7.61 19.54
CA PRO A 217 4.59 7.88 20.06
C PRO A 217 3.72 8.67 19.06
N ILE A 218 3.49 8.12 17.87
CA ILE A 218 2.74 8.76 16.78
C ILE A 218 1.22 8.49 16.80
N ALA A 219 0.80 7.57 17.67
CA ALA A 219 -0.60 7.34 18.02
C ALA A 219 -0.91 8.09 19.32
N ASP A 220 -0.82 9.41 19.25
CA ASP A 220 -0.96 10.35 20.38
C ASP A 220 -2.18 11.29 20.23
N GLY A 221 -2.97 11.09 19.17
CA GLY A 221 -4.11 11.94 18.83
C GLY A 221 -3.74 13.22 18.09
N GLU A 222 -2.51 13.38 17.60
CA GLU A 222 -2.06 14.51 16.78
C GLU A 222 -1.83 14.14 15.31
N TYR A 223 -1.64 15.16 14.47
CA TYR A 223 -1.29 14.98 13.06
C TYR A 223 0.22 14.86 12.91
N HIS A 224 0.65 13.80 12.20
CA HIS A 224 2.03 13.55 11.82
C HIS A 224 2.15 13.45 10.30
N THR A 225 3.33 13.78 9.78
CA THR A 225 3.66 13.66 8.35
C THR A 225 4.41 12.37 8.10
N TYR A 226 3.80 11.47 7.33
CA TYR A 226 4.38 10.19 6.90
C TYR A 226 4.92 10.37 5.49
N THR A 227 6.22 10.14 5.31
CA THR A 227 6.89 10.29 4.01
C THR A 227 7.51 8.97 3.59
N THR A 228 7.29 8.55 2.35
CA THR A 228 7.99 7.40 1.75
C THR A 228 8.52 7.74 0.37
N ASP A 229 9.81 7.46 0.14
CA ASP A 229 10.42 7.49 -1.18
C ASP A 229 10.54 6.06 -1.72
N TRP A 230 9.85 5.77 -2.81
CA TRP A 230 9.99 4.54 -3.59
C TRP A 230 10.86 4.80 -4.83
N ARG A 231 11.88 3.97 -5.03
CA ARG A 231 12.85 4.06 -6.13
C ARG A 231 12.87 2.77 -6.95
N THR A 232 12.98 2.90 -8.27
CA THR A 232 13.10 1.77 -9.21
C THR A 232 14.30 1.98 -10.14
N GLU A 233 14.74 0.93 -10.83
CA GLU A 233 15.80 0.99 -11.83
C GLU A 233 15.58 -0.01 -12.97
N LEU A 234 16.27 0.22 -14.09
CA LEU A 234 16.50 -0.80 -15.10
C LEU A 234 17.79 -1.52 -14.79
N ARG A 235 17.71 -2.84 -14.62
CA ARG A 235 18.88 -3.68 -14.41
C ARG A 235 19.09 -4.57 -15.62
N GLU A 236 20.20 -4.40 -16.33
CA GLU A 236 20.52 -5.24 -17.51
C GLU A 236 20.60 -6.73 -17.13
N LEU A 237 20.04 -7.56 -18.00
CA LEU A 237 20.12 -9.02 -17.98
C LEU A 237 20.82 -9.47 -19.28
N PRO A 238 22.16 -9.39 -19.34
CA PRO A 238 22.93 -9.54 -20.58
C PRO A 238 22.82 -10.94 -21.22
N GLU A 239 22.33 -11.92 -20.48
CA GLU A 239 22.14 -13.30 -20.94
C GLU A 239 20.81 -13.55 -21.67
N ILE A 240 19.87 -12.61 -21.62
CA ILE A 240 18.54 -12.78 -22.23
C ILE A 240 18.60 -12.37 -23.70
N THR A 241 18.18 -13.27 -24.58
CA THR A 241 18.11 -13.04 -26.04
C THR A 241 16.66 -12.85 -26.52
N ASP A 242 16.51 -12.44 -27.78
CA ASP A 242 15.20 -12.27 -28.42
C ASP A 242 14.39 -13.58 -28.49
N GLU A 243 15.05 -14.75 -28.48
CA GLU A 243 14.40 -16.07 -28.50
C GLU A 243 13.76 -16.46 -27.15
N GLN A 244 14.14 -15.80 -26.06
CA GLN A 244 13.74 -16.16 -24.70
C GLN A 244 12.61 -15.30 -24.14
N VAL A 245 12.07 -14.40 -24.96
CA VAL A 245 11.08 -13.42 -24.54
C VAL A 245 9.93 -13.31 -25.53
N VAL A 246 8.80 -12.82 -25.05
CA VAL A 246 7.62 -12.50 -25.85
C VAL A 246 7.16 -11.09 -25.52
N GLU A 247 6.82 -10.31 -26.56
CA GLU A 247 6.26 -8.97 -26.38
C GLU A 247 4.76 -9.08 -26.05
N PHE A 248 4.32 -8.39 -25.00
CA PHE A 248 2.91 -8.30 -24.63
C PHE A 248 2.64 -7.01 -23.84
N GLU A 249 1.60 -6.29 -24.26
CA GLU A 249 1.16 -5.02 -23.65
C GLU A 249 2.27 -3.95 -23.52
N GLY A 250 3.18 -3.89 -24.51
CA GLY A 250 4.26 -2.89 -24.54
C GLY A 250 5.47 -3.24 -23.67
N TYR A 251 5.51 -4.45 -23.09
CA TYR A 251 6.63 -4.98 -22.32
C TYR A 251 7.09 -6.32 -22.90
N TRP A 252 8.27 -6.76 -22.47
CA TRP A 252 8.83 -8.06 -22.83
C TRP A 252 8.77 -8.99 -21.62
N TRP A 253 8.30 -10.21 -21.83
CA TRP A 253 8.11 -11.20 -20.77
C TRP A 253 8.99 -12.41 -21.04
N VAL A 254 9.64 -12.93 -20.01
CA VAL A 254 10.43 -14.17 -20.12
C VAL A 254 9.49 -15.31 -20.54
N ALA A 255 9.89 -16.04 -21.57
CA ALA A 255 9.17 -17.19 -22.14
C ALA A 255 10.01 -18.48 -22.15
N ASP A 256 11.19 -18.46 -21.54
CA ASP A 256 12.12 -19.60 -21.47
C ASP A 256 12.44 -19.96 -20.00
N LYS A 257 12.30 -21.25 -19.68
CA LYS A 257 12.58 -21.80 -18.34
C LYS A 257 14.06 -21.83 -18.00
N ALA A 258 14.95 -21.69 -18.98
CA ALA A 258 16.38 -21.58 -18.73
C ALA A 258 16.75 -20.25 -18.05
N VAL A 259 15.91 -19.22 -18.14
CA VAL A 259 16.12 -17.94 -17.48
C VAL A 259 15.77 -18.07 -15.99
N ALA A 260 16.76 -17.85 -15.14
CA ALA A 260 16.62 -18.06 -13.71
C ALA A 260 15.67 -17.03 -13.06
N PHE A 261 14.62 -17.52 -12.39
CA PHE A 261 13.50 -16.71 -11.89
C PHE A 261 13.93 -15.61 -10.92
N GLU A 262 14.93 -15.86 -10.08
CA GLU A 262 15.45 -14.90 -9.10
C GLU A 262 16.03 -13.62 -9.71
N LYS A 263 16.37 -13.64 -11.01
CA LYS A 263 16.94 -12.49 -11.70
C LYS A 263 15.90 -11.45 -12.12
N TYR A 264 14.65 -11.88 -12.32
CA TYR A 264 13.58 -10.99 -12.79
C TYR A 264 12.31 -11.03 -11.93
N LEU A 265 12.13 -12.06 -11.10
CA LEU A 265 11.00 -12.21 -10.16
C LEU A 265 9.63 -12.03 -10.82
N GLY A 266 9.48 -12.41 -12.09
CA GLY A 266 8.23 -12.21 -12.83
C GLY A 266 7.99 -10.78 -13.31
N ASN A 267 8.88 -9.82 -13.03
CA ASN A 267 8.75 -8.45 -13.55
C ASN A 267 8.94 -8.40 -15.07
N PRO A 268 8.30 -7.43 -15.74
CA PRO A 268 8.50 -7.18 -17.16
C PRO A 268 9.94 -6.74 -17.46
N LEU A 269 10.33 -6.95 -18.70
CA LEU A 269 11.59 -6.51 -19.28
C LEU A 269 11.36 -5.36 -20.27
N LYS A 270 12.41 -4.57 -20.45
CA LYS A 270 12.56 -3.56 -21.49
C LYS A 270 13.63 -4.03 -22.48
N ARG A 271 13.31 -4.01 -23.77
CA ARG A 271 14.29 -4.25 -24.83
C ARG A 271 15.17 -3.01 -25.02
N LEU A 272 16.48 -3.19 -24.95
CA LEU A 272 17.50 -2.16 -25.15
C LEU A 272 18.12 -2.21 -26.55
N GLY A 273 17.98 -3.35 -27.23
CA GLY A 273 18.46 -3.63 -28.59
C GLY A 273 18.27 -5.10 -28.93
N PRO A 274 18.79 -5.56 -30.07
CA PRO A 274 18.86 -7.00 -30.40
C PRO A 274 19.59 -7.75 -29.29
N ASP A 275 18.99 -8.84 -28.79
CA ASP A 275 19.54 -9.69 -27.71
C ASP A 275 20.00 -8.92 -26.46
N ARG A 276 19.33 -7.80 -26.16
CA ARG A 276 19.68 -6.96 -25.00
C ARG A 276 18.43 -6.52 -24.27
N TYR A 277 18.32 -6.93 -23.02
CA TYR A 277 17.17 -6.65 -22.17
C TYR A 277 17.60 -6.15 -20.79
N ALA A 278 16.73 -5.36 -20.17
CA ALA A 278 16.82 -5.01 -18.76
C ALA A 278 15.50 -5.29 -18.07
N VAL A 279 15.57 -5.74 -16.82
CA VAL A 279 14.37 -5.92 -15.98
C VAL A 279 14.01 -4.62 -15.28
N HIS A 280 12.71 -4.35 -15.19
CA HIS A 280 12.15 -3.35 -14.29
C HIS A 280 12.27 -3.85 -12.84
N ALA A 281 13.10 -3.19 -12.02
CA ALA A 281 13.41 -3.64 -10.67
C ALA A 281 13.13 -2.55 -9.62
N GLY A 282 12.56 -2.93 -8.49
CA GLY A 282 12.48 -2.04 -7.33
C GLY A 282 13.83 -2.00 -6.60
N VAL A 283 14.24 -0.80 -6.18
CA VAL A 283 15.53 -0.57 -5.53
C VAL A 283 15.34 -0.43 -4.02
N SER A 284 14.47 0.50 -3.61
CA SER A 284 14.19 0.73 -2.20
C SER A 284 12.90 1.46 -1.95
N ALA A 285 12.32 1.25 -0.77
CA ALA A 285 11.37 2.16 -0.14
C ALA A 285 12.03 2.71 1.14
N THR A 286 12.12 4.04 1.30
CA THR A 286 12.71 4.68 2.49
C THR A 286 11.65 5.51 3.18
N HIS A 287 11.56 5.43 4.51
CA HIS A 287 10.42 5.93 5.27
C HIS A 287 10.84 6.93 6.33
N TRP A 288 10.08 8.02 6.46
CA TRP A 288 10.24 9.03 7.49
C TRP A 288 8.89 9.35 8.15
N ILE A 289 8.94 9.75 9.41
CA ILE A 289 7.81 10.38 10.10
C ILE A 289 8.30 11.68 10.71
N ASP A 290 7.62 12.78 10.42
CA ASP A 290 7.99 14.15 10.83
C ASP A 290 9.44 14.50 10.49
N GLY A 291 9.91 14.02 9.33
CA GLY A 291 11.28 14.20 8.85
C GLY A 291 12.33 13.29 9.51
N ARG A 292 11.98 12.48 10.51
CA ARG A 292 12.86 11.50 11.15
C ARG A 292 12.85 10.20 10.35
N LEU A 293 14.04 9.71 9.97
CA LEU A 293 14.19 8.41 9.32
C LEU A 293 13.68 7.29 10.24
N ILE A 294 12.78 6.46 9.72
CA ILE A 294 12.20 5.31 10.40
C ILE A 294 12.87 4.01 9.94
N GLY A 295 13.04 3.85 8.63
CA GLY A 295 13.59 2.61 8.07
C GLY A 295 13.69 2.60 6.56
N ARG A 296 14.20 1.50 6.01
CA ARG A 296 14.39 1.32 4.57
C ARG A 296 14.25 -0.15 4.16
N ASN A 297 13.36 -0.40 3.21
CA ASN A 297 13.22 -1.69 2.54
C ASN A 297 14.12 -1.74 1.30
N THR A 298 14.81 -2.86 1.10
CA THR A 298 15.68 -3.11 -0.07
C THR A 298 15.45 -4.48 -0.72
N LYS A 299 14.57 -5.30 -0.14
CA LYS A 299 14.22 -6.62 -0.67
C LYS A 299 12.79 -6.59 -1.18
N HIS A 300 12.57 -7.26 -2.31
CA HIS A 300 11.24 -7.47 -2.89
C HIS A 300 10.42 -6.18 -3.04
N VAL A 301 11.11 -5.06 -3.24
CA VAL A 301 10.48 -3.78 -3.57
C VAL A 301 9.91 -3.93 -4.98
N PRO A 302 8.62 -3.62 -5.19
CA PRO A 302 8.02 -3.74 -6.50
C PRO A 302 8.57 -2.69 -7.48
N ALA A 303 8.36 -2.93 -8.78
CA ALA A 303 8.63 -1.99 -9.85
C ALA A 303 7.37 -1.62 -10.65
N MET A 304 6.34 -2.47 -10.58
CA MET A 304 5.05 -2.21 -11.23
C MET A 304 4.20 -1.29 -10.38
N GLY A 305 3.39 -0.44 -11.01
CA GLY A 305 2.58 0.52 -10.27
C GLY A 305 1.51 -0.11 -9.36
N GLY A 306 1.14 0.61 -8.31
CA GLY A 306 0.06 0.27 -7.38
C GLY A 306 -0.81 1.48 -7.03
N GLN A 307 -2.09 1.28 -6.77
CA GLN A 307 -2.99 2.34 -6.29
C GLN A 307 -2.64 2.71 -4.85
N MET A 308 -2.59 4.00 -4.54
CA MET A 308 -2.48 4.47 -3.17
C MET A 308 -3.79 4.14 -2.43
N THR A 309 -3.69 3.44 -1.32
CA THR A 309 -4.79 3.13 -0.42
C THR A 309 -4.46 3.64 0.98
N LEU A 310 -5.44 4.29 1.61
CA LEU A 310 -5.30 4.76 2.98
C LEU A 310 -6.62 4.69 3.74
N GLY A 311 -6.53 4.45 5.04
CA GLY A 311 -7.70 4.44 5.92
C GLY A 311 -7.49 3.58 7.16
N VAL A 312 -8.55 2.89 7.57
CA VAL A 312 -8.53 1.99 8.72
C VAL A 312 -9.27 0.70 8.39
N TRP A 313 -8.67 -0.43 8.77
CA TRP A 313 -9.29 -1.76 8.69
C TRP A 313 -9.02 -2.56 9.97
N LEU A 314 -9.68 -3.72 10.16
CA LEU A 314 -9.66 -4.44 11.46
C LEU A 314 -9.33 -5.93 11.31
N PRO A 315 -8.19 -6.29 10.72
CA PRO A 315 -7.82 -7.69 10.52
C PRO A 315 -7.68 -8.43 11.85
N GLU A 316 -7.81 -9.76 11.82
CA GLU A 316 -7.64 -10.64 12.97
C GLU A 316 -6.35 -10.33 13.76
N TRP A 317 -5.25 -10.06 13.05
CA TRP A 317 -3.95 -9.80 13.64
C TRP A 317 -3.85 -8.44 14.37
N GLY A 318 -4.80 -7.52 14.16
CA GLY A 318 -4.94 -6.27 14.91
C GLY A 318 -5.33 -6.51 16.38
N GLY A 319 -5.91 -7.68 16.69
CA GLY A 319 -6.32 -8.06 18.03
C GLY A 319 -7.71 -7.54 18.44
N PRO A 320 -8.10 -7.67 19.72
CA PRO A 320 -9.42 -7.24 20.22
C PRO A 320 -9.68 -5.73 20.03
N ALA A 321 -10.90 -5.37 19.64
CA ALA A 321 -11.38 -4.01 19.41
C ALA A 321 -12.57 -3.72 20.33
N ALA A 322 -12.36 -3.85 21.65
CA ALA A 322 -13.41 -3.72 22.68
C ALA A 322 -13.86 -2.25 22.85
N TRP A 323 -14.57 -1.76 21.84
CA TRP A 323 -15.15 -0.43 21.71
C TRP A 323 -16.14 -0.43 20.55
N ARG A 324 -16.97 0.61 20.45
CA ARG A 324 -17.95 0.77 19.36
C ARG A 324 -17.32 1.43 18.15
N THR A 325 -16.65 2.56 18.34
CA THR A 325 -16.07 3.31 17.22
C THR A 325 -14.69 3.88 17.54
N ALA A 326 -13.82 3.87 16.52
CA ALA A 326 -12.57 4.60 16.46
C ALA A 326 -12.42 5.26 15.09
N GLN A 327 -11.42 6.11 14.92
CA GLN A 327 -11.22 6.82 13.67
C GLN A 327 -9.76 7.15 13.40
N VAL A 328 -9.45 7.27 12.12
CA VAL A 328 -8.21 7.82 11.58
C VAL A 328 -8.60 9.02 10.72
N ARG A 329 -7.80 10.08 10.77
CA ARG A 329 -8.04 11.29 9.98
C ARG A 329 -6.88 11.61 9.06
N PHE A 330 -7.18 12.17 7.90
CA PHE A 330 -6.19 12.59 6.92
C PHE A 330 -6.42 14.05 6.56
N ALA A 331 -5.37 14.85 6.66
CA ALA A 331 -5.44 16.29 6.44
C ALA A 331 -4.86 16.75 5.10
N SER A 332 -4.01 15.93 4.48
CA SER A 332 -3.53 16.12 3.11
C SER A 332 -2.79 14.89 2.60
N ILE A 333 -2.77 14.75 1.26
CA ILE A 333 -2.00 13.74 0.54
C ILE A 333 -1.27 14.44 -0.60
N ARG A 334 0.04 14.25 -0.69
CA ARG A 334 0.86 14.73 -1.79
C ARG A 334 1.68 13.60 -2.36
N ILE A 335 1.67 13.48 -3.68
CA ILE A 335 2.43 12.44 -4.38
C ILE A 335 3.22 13.09 -5.51
N TRP A 336 4.51 12.81 -5.56
CA TRP A 336 5.39 13.17 -6.66
C TRP A 336 5.88 11.90 -7.34
N GLN A 337 5.73 11.79 -8.65
CA GLN A 337 6.34 10.72 -9.43
C GLN A 337 7.76 11.11 -9.78
N PHE A 338 8.70 10.18 -9.61
CA PHE A 338 10.09 10.36 -9.98
C PHE A 338 10.38 9.95 -11.42
N ASP A 339 9.48 9.14 -12.00
CA ASP A 339 9.61 8.57 -13.35
C ASP A 339 10.98 7.89 -13.53
N ASP A 340 11.41 7.15 -12.51
CA ASP A 340 12.65 6.38 -12.56
C ASP A 340 12.59 5.38 -13.72
N PRO A 341 13.73 5.06 -14.36
CA PRO A 341 13.75 4.21 -15.56
C PRO A 341 13.11 2.82 -15.36
N GLY A 342 13.10 2.33 -14.11
CA GLY A 342 12.56 1.03 -13.74
C GLY A 342 11.05 0.98 -13.55
N ASP A 343 10.34 2.10 -13.65
CA ASP A 343 8.88 2.12 -13.50
C ASP A 343 8.19 1.27 -14.57
N ALA A 344 7.29 0.37 -14.14
CA ALA A 344 6.47 -0.44 -15.02
C ALA A 344 4.98 -0.09 -14.82
N ARG A 345 4.43 0.69 -15.76
CA ARG A 345 3.08 1.26 -15.69
C ARG A 345 2.11 0.53 -16.62
N GLY A 346 0.83 0.51 -16.27
CA GLY A 346 -0.25 -0.01 -17.11
C GLY A 346 -0.44 -1.53 -17.11
N ILE A 347 0.46 -2.30 -16.50
CA ILE A 347 0.35 -3.77 -16.39
C ILE A 347 -0.72 -4.16 -15.37
N LEU A 348 -0.69 -3.50 -14.22
CA LEU A 348 -1.72 -3.59 -13.18
C LEU A 348 -2.66 -2.41 -13.40
N SER A 349 -3.95 -2.69 -13.53
CA SER A 349 -4.94 -1.69 -13.91
C SER A 349 -6.34 -2.06 -13.44
N GLY A 350 -7.22 -1.06 -13.46
CA GLY A 350 -8.60 -1.18 -13.04
C GLY A 350 -8.79 -1.01 -11.55
N ASN A 351 -9.94 -0.46 -11.18
CA ASN A 351 -10.30 -0.27 -9.77
C ASN A 351 -10.61 -1.61 -9.10
N LEU A 352 -10.40 -1.65 -7.79
CA LEU A 352 -10.93 -2.69 -6.94
C LEU A 352 -12.44 -2.77 -7.13
N ARG A 353 -12.91 -3.95 -7.55
CA ARG A 353 -14.34 -4.22 -7.66
C ARG A 353 -14.90 -4.55 -6.29
N ASP A 354 -16.10 -4.05 -6.01
CA ASP A 354 -16.85 -4.44 -4.83
C ASP A 354 -17.04 -5.97 -4.81
N ASN A 355 -16.80 -6.59 -3.66
CA ASN A 355 -17.01 -8.03 -3.47
C ASN A 355 -18.20 -8.36 -2.55
N PHE A 356 -18.87 -7.35 -2.00
CA PHE A 356 -20.18 -7.47 -1.36
C PHE A 356 -21.02 -6.20 -1.60
N ASP A 357 -22.33 -6.29 -1.41
CA ASP A 357 -23.28 -5.19 -1.59
C ASP A 357 -23.58 -4.44 -0.28
N LYS A 358 -24.40 -3.38 -0.33
CA LYS A 358 -24.76 -2.58 0.85
C LYS A 358 -25.46 -3.38 1.97
N ALA A 359 -26.06 -4.52 1.65
CA ALA A 359 -26.68 -5.42 2.64
C ALA A 359 -25.70 -6.48 3.18
N GLY A 360 -24.42 -6.43 2.77
CA GLY A 360 -23.41 -7.40 3.17
C GLY A 360 -23.41 -8.69 2.35
N ARG A 361 -24.16 -8.78 1.25
CA ARG A 361 -24.25 -10.01 0.46
C ARG A 361 -23.14 -10.05 -0.58
N ASP A 362 -22.52 -11.21 -0.75
CA ASP A 362 -21.46 -11.39 -1.75
C ASP A 362 -21.92 -11.01 -3.15
N VAL A 363 -21.11 -10.21 -3.84
CA VAL A 363 -21.32 -9.87 -5.26
C VAL A 363 -20.55 -10.88 -6.09
N LYS A 364 -21.24 -11.58 -7.00
CA LYS A 364 -20.58 -12.51 -7.91
C LYS A 364 -19.58 -11.73 -8.77
N ARG A 365 -18.30 -12.10 -8.68
CA ARG A 365 -17.28 -11.66 -9.65
C ARG A 365 -17.72 -12.17 -11.03
N ARG A 366 -18.12 -11.25 -11.91
CA ARG A 366 -18.33 -11.53 -13.33
C ARG A 366 -17.01 -11.49 -14.07
#